data_AF-A0A940L0E4-F1
#
_entry.id   AF-A0A940L0E4-F1
#
_cell.length_a   1.000
_cell.length_b   1.000
_cell.length_c   1.000
_cell.angle_alpha   90.00
_cell.angle_beta   90.00
_cell.angle_gamma   90.00
#
_symmetry.space_group_name_H-M   'P 1'
#
loop_
_entity.id
_entity.type
_entity.pdbx_description
1 polymer ?
#
loop_
_entity_poly.entity_id
_entity_poly.type
_entity_poly.pdbx_seq_one_letter_code
_entity_poly.pdbx_strand_id
1 'polypeptide(L)'
;MRALLALALAATPMASNADAKKTLLFESAVYPWKIHYVTDRQRWVREDRYYTVEHGGRPLVLPKTLFGTVRDVDRFVAASGFASGETHVDSVLLVFEARRAKPDGFEQREFVAILARSGGARSSTVALYTLQGEPIGDVEAEPAP
;
A
#
# COMPACT_ATOMS: atom_id res chain seq x y z
N MET A 1 -30.67 36.65 -30.08
CA MET A 1 -29.25 36.22 -30.13
C MET A 1 -28.69 36.21 -28.73
N ARG A 2 -28.42 35.04 -28.14
CA ARG A 2 -27.61 34.89 -26.92
C ARG A 2 -26.56 33.82 -27.21
N ALA A 3 -25.30 34.22 -27.02
CA ALA A 3 -24.11 33.47 -27.39
C ALA A 3 -23.85 32.29 -26.43
N LEU A 4 -23.16 31.29 -26.98
CA LEU A 4 -22.68 30.06 -26.35
C LEU A 4 -21.77 30.33 -25.14
N LEU A 5 -21.79 29.39 -24.20
CA LEU A 5 -20.56 28.97 -23.52
C LEU A 5 -20.61 27.45 -23.32
N ALA A 6 -20.01 26.71 -24.25
CA ALA A 6 -19.71 25.29 -24.06
C ALA A 6 -18.43 25.20 -23.23
N LEU A 7 -18.56 24.81 -21.97
CA LEU A 7 -17.43 24.56 -21.07
C LEU A 7 -16.80 23.21 -21.48
N ALA A 8 -15.74 23.25 -22.28
CA ALA A 8 -14.94 22.06 -22.55
C ALA A 8 -14.17 21.70 -21.27
N LEU A 9 -14.59 20.62 -20.59
CA LEU A 9 -13.77 19.99 -19.56
C LEU A 9 -12.48 19.50 -20.23
N ALA A 10 -11.37 20.19 -19.98
CA ALA A 10 -10.06 19.67 -20.29
C ALA A 10 -9.80 18.46 -19.40
N ALA A 11 -9.95 17.25 -19.94
CA ALA A 11 -9.39 16.05 -19.34
C ALA A 11 -7.86 16.20 -19.36
N THR A 12 -7.27 16.59 -18.23
CA THR A 12 -5.82 16.47 -18.04
C THR A 12 -5.47 14.99 -18.14
N PRO A 13 -4.63 14.56 -19.10
CA PRO A 13 -4.12 13.21 -19.09
C PRO A 13 -3.34 13.03 -17.80
N MET A 14 -3.84 12.14 -16.93
CA MET A 14 -3.13 11.66 -15.77
C MET A 14 -1.80 11.12 -16.28
N ALA A 15 -0.71 11.83 -15.98
CA ALA A 15 0.61 11.46 -16.45
C ALA A 15 0.89 10.03 -16.01
N SER A 16 0.81 9.06 -16.94
CA SER A 16 1.28 7.72 -16.67
C SER A 16 2.76 7.84 -16.37
N ASN A 17 3.14 7.46 -15.16
CA ASN A 17 4.52 7.53 -14.70
C ASN A 17 5.30 6.44 -15.45
N ALA A 18 5.80 6.77 -16.64
CA ALA A 18 6.20 5.84 -17.69
C ALA A 18 7.42 4.96 -17.38
N ASP A 19 8.06 5.10 -16.22
CA ASP A 19 9.31 4.40 -15.86
C ASP A 19 9.23 3.54 -14.58
N ALA A 20 8.04 3.25 -14.05
CA ALA A 20 7.91 2.34 -12.90
C ALA A 20 8.01 0.87 -13.34
N LYS A 21 9.09 0.17 -12.94
CA LYS A 21 9.23 -1.27 -13.11
C LYS A 21 8.69 -2.00 -11.88
N LYS A 22 7.70 -2.88 -12.09
CA LYS A 22 7.09 -3.72 -11.06
C LYS A 22 7.51 -5.19 -11.24
N THR A 23 8.13 -5.78 -10.22
CA THR A 23 8.59 -7.18 -10.21
C THR A 23 7.80 -7.95 -9.15
N LEU A 24 7.07 -9.00 -9.56
CA LEU A 24 6.40 -9.89 -8.61
C LEU A 24 7.45 -10.71 -7.84
N LEU A 25 7.44 -10.62 -6.51
CA LEU A 25 8.35 -11.35 -5.63
C LEU A 25 7.68 -12.49 -4.87
N PHE A 26 6.39 -12.35 -4.60
CA PHE A 26 5.62 -13.36 -3.88
C PHE A 26 4.18 -13.35 -4.34
N GLU A 27 3.62 -14.54 -4.53
CA GLU A 27 2.20 -14.80 -4.76
C GLU A 27 1.81 -16.00 -3.91
N SER A 28 0.80 -15.83 -3.04
CA SER A 28 0.32 -16.94 -2.22
C SER A 28 -0.61 -17.83 -3.05
N ALA A 29 -0.44 -19.15 -2.90
CA ALA A 29 -1.25 -20.14 -3.59
C ALA A 29 -2.65 -20.32 -2.97
N VAL A 30 -2.84 -19.89 -1.72
CA VAL A 30 -4.06 -20.15 -0.93
C VAL A 30 -4.82 -18.87 -0.61
N TYR A 31 -4.09 -17.81 -0.27
CA TYR A 31 -4.65 -16.51 0.06
C TYR A 31 -4.32 -15.53 -1.06
N PRO A 32 -5.14 -14.51 -1.30
CA PRO A 32 -5.02 -13.71 -2.51
C PRO A 32 -3.97 -12.61 -2.38
N TRP A 33 -2.81 -12.94 -1.82
CA TRP A 33 -1.68 -12.04 -1.58
C TRP A 33 -0.76 -11.98 -2.79
N LYS A 34 -0.37 -10.75 -3.20
CA LYS A 34 0.76 -10.51 -4.09
C LYS A 34 1.66 -9.44 -3.52
N ILE A 35 2.97 -9.66 -3.59
CA ILE A 35 3.96 -8.67 -3.19
C ILE A 35 4.82 -8.36 -4.40
N HIS A 36 4.92 -7.08 -4.71
CA HIS A 36 5.75 -6.61 -5.80
C HIS A 36 6.81 -5.66 -5.30
N TYR A 37 8.01 -5.79 -5.85
CA TYR A 37 9.06 -4.79 -5.74
C TYR A 37 8.94 -3.80 -6.89
N VAL A 38 8.87 -2.51 -6.56
CA VAL A 38 8.73 -1.43 -7.50
C VAL A 38 10.00 -0.58 -7.51
N THR A 39 10.49 -0.33 -8.71
CA THR A 39 11.56 0.63 -8.98
C THR A 39 10.98 1.74 -9.84
N ASP A 40 10.84 2.93 -9.28
CA ASP A 40 10.26 4.10 -9.93
C ASP A 40 11.35 5.13 -10.19
N ARG A 41 11.67 5.37 -11.47
CA ARG A 41 12.59 6.43 -11.85
C ARG A 41 11.81 7.72 -12.05
N GLN A 42 11.72 8.53 -11.01
CA GLN A 42 11.25 9.90 -11.17
C GLN A 42 12.35 10.71 -11.86
N ARG A 43 12.08 11.09 -13.13
CA ARG A 43 12.89 11.96 -14.01
C ARG A 43 14.23 12.42 -13.42
N TRP A 44 15.31 11.79 -13.90
CA TRP A 44 16.70 12.26 -13.81
C TRP A 44 17.33 12.49 -12.42
N VAL A 45 16.59 12.41 -11.31
CA VAL A 45 17.10 12.86 -9.99
C VAL A 45 17.15 11.74 -8.95
N ARG A 46 16.22 10.78 -8.95
CA ARG A 46 16.19 9.73 -7.93
C ARG A 46 15.45 8.48 -8.41
N GLU A 47 16.03 7.32 -8.12
CA GLU A 47 15.37 6.02 -8.25
C GLU A 47 14.75 5.66 -6.90
N ASP A 48 13.42 5.66 -6.83
CA ASP A 48 12.68 5.24 -5.65
C ASP A 48 12.44 3.73 -5.70
N ARG A 49 12.66 3.06 -4.56
CA ARG A 49 12.53 1.61 -4.40
C ARG A 49 11.64 1.32 -3.23
N TYR A 50 10.60 0.53 -3.45
CA TYR A 50 9.62 0.18 -2.42
C TYR A 50 8.91 -1.11 -2.79
N TYR A 51 8.17 -1.65 -1.83
CA TYR A 51 7.28 -2.77 -2.03
C TYR A 51 5.84 -2.26 -2.10
N THR A 52 5.03 -2.91 -2.94
CA THR A 52 3.57 -2.77 -2.95
C THR A 52 2.98 -4.13 -2.67
N VAL A 53 1.87 -4.15 -1.94
CA VAL A 53 1.18 -5.37 -1.56
C VAL A 53 -0.25 -5.28 -2.06
N GLU A 54 -0.74 -6.38 -2.59
CA GLU A 54 -2.12 -6.53 -3.04
C GLU A 54 -2.79 -7.67 -2.31
N HIS A 55 -4.08 -7.49 -2.04
CA HIS A 55 -4.98 -8.52 -1.55
C HIS A 55 -6.20 -8.61 -2.46
N GLY A 56 -6.52 -9.79 -2.99
CA GLY A 56 -7.68 -9.93 -3.89
C GLY A 56 -7.53 -9.19 -5.22
N GLY A 57 -6.30 -8.94 -5.66
CA GLY A 57 -6.01 -8.12 -6.84
C GLY A 57 -6.19 -6.62 -6.63
N ARG A 58 -6.32 -6.18 -5.37
CA ARG A 58 -6.49 -4.78 -4.98
C ARG A 58 -5.30 -4.29 -4.16
N PRO A 59 -4.80 -3.06 -4.36
CA PRO A 59 -3.74 -2.49 -3.53
C PRO A 59 -4.14 -2.47 -2.06
N LEU A 60 -3.21 -2.89 -1.19
CA LEU A 60 -3.34 -2.72 0.24
C LEU A 60 -2.83 -1.32 0.62
N VAL A 61 -3.75 -0.50 1.14
CA VAL A 61 -3.47 0.84 1.65
C VAL A 61 -3.76 0.86 3.14
N LEU A 62 -2.78 1.23 3.95
CA LEU A 62 -2.94 1.37 5.39
C LEU A 62 -3.44 2.79 5.71
N PRO A 63 -4.63 2.95 6.34
CA PRO A 63 -5.16 4.25 6.70
C PRO A 63 -4.28 4.96 7.71
N LYS A 64 -4.01 6.24 7.45
CA LYS A 64 -3.21 7.10 8.32
C LYS A 64 -3.76 7.22 9.73
N THR A 65 -5.08 7.10 9.88
CA THR A 65 -5.79 7.17 11.15
C THR A 65 -5.43 6.03 12.09
N LEU A 66 -5.09 4.84 11.58
CA LEU A 66 -4.69 3.69 12.39
C LEU A 66 -3.27 3.81 12.93
N PHE A 67 -2.39 4.52 12.23
CA PHE A 67 -0.96 4.61 12.54
C PHE A 67 -0.52 5.98 13.04
N GLY A 68 -1.46 6.92 13.18
CA GLY A 68 -1.19 8.31 13.56
C GLY A 68 -0.25 9.02 12.59
N THR A 69 -0.28 8.63 11.31
CA THR A 69 0.61 9.18 10.28
C THR A 69 -0.03 10.38 9.57
N VAL A 70 0.79 11.16 8.88
CA VAL A 70 0.32 12.32 8.09
C VAL A 70 -0.33 11.92 6.76
N ARG A 71 -0.10 10.69 6.30
CA ARG A 71 -0.59 10.16 5.02
C ARG A 71 -0.82 8.64 5.10
N ASP A 72 -1.70 8.16 4.24
CA ASP A 72 -1.93 6.72 4.08
C ASP A 72 -0.66 6.05 3.55
N VAL A 73 -0.52 4.76 3.81
CA VAL A 73 0.68 4.00 3.49
C VAL A 73 0.35 2.89 2.50
N ASP A 74 0.83 3.08 1.27
CA ASP A 74 0.72 2.15 0.13
C ASP A 74 2.11 1.70 -0.37
N ARG A 75 3.18 2.28 0.18
CA ARG A 75 4.58 1.98 -0.13
C ARG A 75 5.29 1.46 1.10
N PHE A 76 5.77 0.24 1.02
CA PHE A 76 6.46 -0.46 2.10
C PHE A 76 7.97 -0.47 1.86
N VAL A 77 8.74 -0.37 2.94
CA VAL A 77 10.21 -0.48 2.90
C VAL A 77 10.64 -1.95 2.84
N ALA A 78 9.85 -2.84 3.43
CA ALA A 78 9.96 -4.27 3.24
C ALA A 78 8.56 -4.91 3.26
N ALA A 79 8.39 -5.99 2.50
CA ALA A 79 7.23 -6.84 2.57
C ALA A 79 7.64 -8.29 2.34
N SER A 80 7.07 -9.22 3.11
CA SER A 80 7.32 -10.66 2.95
C SER A 80 6.03 -11.45 3.09
N GLY A 81 5.87 -12.44 2.23
CA GLY A 81 4.88 -13.50 2.43
C GLY A 81 5.43 -14.62 3.28
N PHE A 82 4.55 -15.50 3.71
CA PHE A 82 4.88 -16.74 4.40
C PHE A 82 4.61 -17.92 3.45
N ALA A 83 5.54 -18.88 3.41
CA ALA A 83 5.42 -20.02 2.51
C ALA A 83 4.31 -21.00 2.96
N SER A 84 3.86 -21.85 2.03
CA SER A 84 2.91 -22.91 2.35
C SER A 84 3.47 -23.83 3.45
N GLY A 85 2.71 -23.98 4.54
CA GLY A 85 3.11 -24.79 5.70
C GLY A 85 3.65 -23.98 6.87
N GLU A 86 3.85 -22.67 6.72
CA GLU A 86 4.20 -21.78 7.83
C GLU A 86 2.96 -21.35 8.63
N THR A 87 3.15 -21.04 9.91
CA THR A 87 2.09 -20.67 10.86
C THR A 87 1.26 -19.46 10.41
N HIS A 88 1.86 -18.54 9.65
CA HIS A 88 1.25 -17.28 9.21
C HIS A 88 0.97 -17.25 7.70
N VAL A 89 0.73 -18.40 7.08
CA VAL A 89 0.47 -18.55 5.64
C VAL A 89 -0.68 -17.66 5.11
N ASP A 90 -1.59 -17.25 5.99
CA ASP A 90 -2.70 -16.33 5.70
C ASP A 90 -2.34 -14.85 5.74
N SER A 91 -1.11 -14.54 6.10
CA SER A 91 -0.65 -13.19 6.41
C SER A 91 0.51 -12.76 5.51
N VAL A 92 0.86 -11.49 5.60
CA VAL A 92 2.11 -10.92 5.09
C VAL A 92 2.72 -10.01 6.16
N LEU A 93 4.05 -10.00 6.25
CA LEU A 93 4.81 -9.05 7.05
C LEU A 93 5.01 -7.77 6.25
N LEU A 94 4.71 -6.62 6.87
CA LEU A 94 4.88 -5.31 6.27
C LEU A 94 5.76 -4.44 7.16
N VAL A 95 6.71 -3.73 6.56
CA VAL A 95 7.51 -2.71 7.24
C VAL A 95 7.41 -1.41 6.47
N PHE A 96 7.07 -0.31 7.14
CA PHE A 96 6.90 0.99 6.51
C PHE A 96 7.36 2.13 7.41
N GLU A 97 7.58 3.29 6.78
CA GLU A 97 7.94 4.52 7.48
C GLU A 97 6.66 5.27 7.88
N ALA A 98 6.35 5.25 9.18
CA ALA A 98 5.33 6.10 9.78
C ALA A 98 5.88 7.51 9.98
N ARG A 99 5.16 8.51 9.46
CA ARG A 99 5.52 9.92 9.59
C ARG A 99 4.51 10.65 10.46
N ARG A 100 4.96 11.19 11.58
CA ARG A 100 4.12 11.91 12.54
C ARG A 100 4.50 13.38 12.58
N ALA A 101 3.50 14.26 12.55
CA ALA A 101 3.74 15.69 12.74
C ALA A 101 4.12 15.97 14.19
N LYS A 102 5.22 16.68 14.40
CA LYS A 102 5.59 17.22 15.71
C LYS A 102 5.00 18.63 15.90
N PRO A 103 4.80 19.08 17.15
CA PRO A 103 4.31 20.43 17.43
C PRO A 103 5.22 21.56 16.91
N ASP A 104 6.51 21.27 16.70
CA ASP A 104 7.51 22.21 16.17
C ASP A 104 7.47 22.35 14.64
N GLY A 105 6.54 21.66 13.96
CA GLY A 105 6.39 21.68 12.51
C GLY A 105 7.26 20.69 11.74
N PHE A 106 8.11 19.92 12.42
CA PHE A 106 8.91 18.87 11.79
C PHE A 106 8.19 17.51 11.77
N GLU A 107 8.60 16.62 10.88
CA GLU A 107 8.11 15.23 10.88
C GLU A 107 9.05 14.32 11.69
N GLN A 108 8.48 13.54 12.61
CA GLN A 108 9.14 12.37 13.17
C GLN A 108 8.93 11.18 12.24
N ARG A 109 9.99 10.44 11.97
CA ARG A 109 9.98 9.23 11.15
C ARG A 109 10.28 8.02 12.03
N GLU A 110 9.47 6.99 11.89
CA GLU A 110 9.59 5.74 12.63
C GLU A 110 9.35 4.57 11.67
N PHE A 111 10.12 3.49 11.80
CA PHE A 111 9.79 2.25 11.11
C PHE A 111 8.82 1.43 11.95
N VAL A 112 7.68 1.09 11.36
CA VAL A 112 6.64 0.26 11.97
C VAL A 112 6.59 -1.06 11.20
N ALA A 113 6.50 -2.16 11.95
CA ALA A 113 6.32 -3.50 11.39
C ALA A 113 5.01 -4.10 11.89
N ILE A 114 4.22 -4.66 10.97
CA ILE A 114 2.92 -5.27 11.26
C ILE A 114 2.73 -6.57 10.48
N LEU A 115 1.76 -7.37 10.93
CA LEU A 115 1.19 -8.46 10.15
C LEU A 115 -0.15 -8.01 9.56
N ALA A 116 -0.31 -8.21 8.25
CA ALA A 116 -1.58 -8.05 7.56
C ALA A 116 -2.12 -9.44 7.23
N ARG A 117 -3.24 -9.81 7.86
CA ARG A 117 -3.86 -11.12 7.76
C ARG A 117 -5.08 -11.10 6.86
N SER A 118 -5.15 -12.05 5.95
CA SER A 118 -6.29 -12.22 5.05
C SER A 118 -7.53 -12.69 5.83
N GLY A 119 -8.69 -12.10 5.57
CA GLY A 119 -9.98 -12.63 6.04
C GLY A 119 -10.43 -13.91 5.32
N GLY A 120 -9.62 -14.45 4.40
CA GLY A 120 -9.90 -15.67 3.63
C GLY A 120 -9.80 -15.47 2.12
N ALA A 121 -9.91 -16.56 1.35
CA ALA A 121 -9.66 -16.56 -0.10
C ALA A 121 -10.59 -15.66 -0.93
N ARG A 122 -11.78 -15.33 -0.41
CA ARG A 122 -12.79 -14.48 -1.07
C ARG A 122 -13.07 -13.18 -0.32
N SER A 123 -12.34 -12.92 0.76
CA SER A 123 -12.50 -11.70 1.52
C SER A 123 -11.72 -10.57 0.84
N SER A 124 -12.25 -9.35 0.90
CA SER A 124 -11.50 -8.12 0.61
C SER A 124 -10.99 -7.44 1.89
N THR A 125 -11.33 -8.00 3.05
CA THR A 125 -10.94 -7.48 4.36
C THR A 125 -9.60 -8.07 4.77
N VAL A 126 -8.75 -7.17 5.27
CA VAL A 126 -7.45 -7.47 5.82
C VAL A 126 -7.41 -6.99 7.27
N ALA A 127 -7.17 -7.91 8.19
CA ALA A 127 -7.00 -7.62 9.61
C ALA A 127 -5.52 -7.30 9.90
N LEU A 128 -5.26 -6.23 10.64
CA LEU A 128 -3.92 -5.74 10.96
C LEU A 128 -3.56 -6.07 12.41
N TYR A 129 -2.35 -6.56 12.60
CA TYR A 129 -1.81 -6.95 13.90
C TYR A 129 -0.42 -6.41 14.12
N THR A 130 -0.06 -6.13 15.38
CA THR A 130 1.34 -5.98 15.76
C THR A 130 2.10 -7.30 15.57
N LEU A 131 3.43 -7.27 15.60
CA LEU A 131 4.22 -8.51 15.54
C LEU A 131 4.01 -9.41 16.76
N GLN A 132 3.46 -8.87 17.85
CA GLN A 132 3.07 -9.61 19.06
C GLN A 132 1.66 -10.21 18.96
N GLY A 133 0.94 -9.96 17.87
CA GLY A 133 -0.41 -10.48 17.65
C GLY A 133 -1.53 -9.63 18.25
N GLU A 134 -1.24 -8.40 18.67
CA GLU A 134 -2.28 -7.48 19.16
C GLU A 134 -3.03 -6.85 17.98
N PRO A 135 -4.38 -6.80 17.99
CA PRO A 135 -5.15 -6.23 16.90
C PRO A 135 -4.97 -4.71 16.83
N ILE A 136 -4.78 -4.20 15.62
CA ILE A 136 -4.71 -2.77 15.30
C ILE A 136 -6.05 -2.29 14.72
N GLY A 137 -6.63 -3.08 13.81
CA GLY A 137 -7.88 -2.78 13.13
C GLY A 137 -7.99 -3.53 11.81
N ASP A 138 -9.06 -3.27 11.06
CA ASP A 138 -9.32 -3.89 9.75
C ASP A 138 -9.30 -2.83 8.65
N VAL A 139 -8.89 -3.25 7.45
CA VAL A 139 -8.90 -2.42 6.25
C VAL A 139 -9.50 -3.20 5.09
N GLU A 140 -10.12 -2.47 4.16
CA GLU A 140 -10.49 -3.03 2.86
C GLU A 140 -9.39 -2.69 1.86
N ALA A 141 -9.04 -3.66 1.01
CA ALA A 141 -8.18 -3.36 -0.14
C ALA A 141 -8.95 -2.47 -1.13
N GLU A 142 -8.34 -1.35 -1.53
CA GLU A 142 -8.99 -0.27 -2.27
C GLU A 142 -9.49 -0.76 -3.64
N PRO A 143 -10.70 -0.37 -4.10
CA PRO A 143 -11.11 -0.65 -5.47
C PRO A 143 -10.11 -0.05 -6.47
N ALA A 144 -9.73 -0.84 -7.49
CA ALA A 144 -8.89 -0.31 -8.56
C ALA A 144 -9.60 0.86 -9.28
N PRO A 145 -8.89 1.95 -9.62
CA PRO A 145 -9.44 3.08 -10.36
C PRO A 145 -9.84 2.74 -11.81
#